data_AF-A0A5A7RL97-F1
#
_entry.id   AF-A0A5A7RL97-F1
#
_cell.length_a   1.000
_cell.length_b   1.000
_cell.length_c   1.000
_cell.angle_alpha   90.00
_cell.angle_beta   90.00
_cell.angle_gamma   90.00
#
_symmetry.space_group_name_H-M   'P 1'
#
loop_
_entity.id
_entity.type
_entity.pdbx_description
1 polymer ?
#
loop_
_entity_poly.entity_id
_entity_poly.type
_entity_poly.pdbx_seq_one_letter_code
_entity_poly.pdbx_strand_id
1 'polypeptide(L)' 'SLLAQRMNELGMKTENFEDYLKAFRYGMPPHGGFGYGIERFLMRFLNLKNIRECILFPRDRKRLRP' A
#
# COMPACT_ATOMS: atom_id res chain seq x y z
N SER A 1 12.87 -18.23 -5.02
CA SER A 1 11.59 -18.10 -5.73
C SER A 1 11.69 -16.96 -6.73
N LEU A 2 10.88 -16.95 -7.79
CA LEU A 2 10.83 -15.84 -8.75
C LEU A 2 10.59 -14.48 -8.05
N LEU A 3 9.73 -14.49 -7.03
CA LEU A 3 9.47 -13.33 -6.17
C LEU A 3 10.75 -12.81 -5.49
N ALA A 4 11.53 -13.68 -4.84
CA ALA A 4 12.78 -13.28 -4.17
C ALA A 4 13.83 -12.77 -5.16
N GLN A 5 13.92 -13.36 -6.36
CA GLN A 5 14.81 -12.88 -7.41
C GLN A 5 14.44 -11.44 -7.84
N ARG A 6 13.15 -11.18 -8.12
CA ARG A 6 12.67 -9.83 -8.46
C ARG A 6 12.91 -8.83 -7.34
N MET A 7 12.79 -9.25 -6.08
CA MET A 7 13.09 -8.38 -4.95
C MET A 7 14.57 -7.96 -4.93
N ASN A 8 15.48 -8.89 -5.19
CA ASN A 8 16.92 -8.60 -5.28
C ASN A 8 17.23 -7.65 -6.45
N GLU A 9 16.62 -7.85 -7.62
CA GLU A 9 16.76 -6.95 -8.78
C GLU A 9 16.30 -5.51 -8.48
N LEU A 10 15.30 -5.35 -7.61
CA LEU A 10 14.80 -4.06 -7.13
C LEU A 10 15.60 -3.48 -5.94
N GLY A 11 16.69 -4.14 -5.53
CA GLY A 11 17.53 -3.71 -4.40
C GLY A 11 16.89 -3.87 -3.03
N MET A 12 15.86 -4.73 -2.91
CA MET A 12 15.20 -5.01 -1.63
C MET A 12 15.93 -6.10 -0.87
N LYS A 13 16.08 -5.93 0.46
CA LYS A 13 16.61 -6.96 1.35
C LYS A 13 15.55 -8.01 1.65
N THR A 14 15.71 -9.22 1.14
CA THR A 14 14.76 -10.33 1.33
C THR A 14 14.60 -10.76 2.78
N GLU A 15 15.62 -10.54 3.61
CA GLU A 15 15.62 -10.80 5.06
C GLU A 15 14.48 -10.07 5.78
N ASN A 16 14.14 -8.85 5.35
CA ASN A 16 13.06 -8.05 5.94
C ASN A 16 11.65 -8.62 5.65
N PHE A 17 11.55 -9.61 4.75
CA PHE A 17 10.28 -10.15 4.25
C PHE A 17 10.20 -11.68 4.42
N GLU A 18 11.00 -12.25 5.34
CA GLU A 18 11.09 -13.70 5.51
C GLU A 18 9.71 -14.33 5.77
N ASP A 19 8.92 -13.75 6.67
CA ASP A 19 7.58 -14.26 7.00
C ASP A 19 6.61 -14.19 5.82
N TYR A 20 6.66 -13.10 5.05
CA TYR A 20 5.88 -12.97 3.83
C TYR A 20 6.28 -14.04 2.81
N LEU A 21 7.59 -14.23 2.57
CA LEU A 21 8.12 -15.21 1.62
C LEU A 21 7.86 -16.66 2.05
N LYS A 22 7.79 -16.95 3.35
CA LYS A 22 7.44 -18.28 3.88
C LYS A 22 6.03 -18.68 3.46
N ALA A 23 5.06 -17.77 3.45
CA ALA A 23 3.68 -18.07 3.04
C ALA A 23 3.60 -18.64 1.61
N PHE A 24 4.46 -18.19 0.69
CA PHE A 24 4.50 -18.68 -0.69
C PHE A 24 5.04 -20.11 -0.84
N ARG A 25 5.65 -20.68 0.20
CA ARG A 25 6.26 -22.03 0.14
C ARG A 25 5.23 -23.15 0.33
N TYR A 26 4.06 -22.86 0.90
CA TYR A 26 3.05 -23.86 1.26
C TYR A 26 1.90 -23.97 0.24
N GLY A 27 2.19 -23.79 -1.06
CA GLY A 27 1.19 -23.95 -2.13
C GLY A 27 0.26 -22.75 -2.31
N MET A 28 0.83 -21.53 -2.33
CA MET A 28 0.07 -20.30 -2.54
C MET A 28 -0.57 -20.28 -3.95
N PRO A 29 -1.90 -20.12 -4.08
CA PRO A 29 -2.56 -20.03 -5.38
C PRO A 29 -2.16 -18.75 -6.13
N PRO A 30 -2.29 -18.72 -7.47
CA PRO A 30 -2.17 -17.49 -8.23
C PRO A 30 -3.21 -16.46 -7.73
N HIS A 31 -2.75 -15.28 -7.33
CA HIS A 31 -3.60 -14.23 -6.81
C HIS A 31 -3.13 -12.85 -7.28
N GLY A 32 -4.02 -11.87 -7.16
CA GLY A 32 -3.78 -10.48 -7.48
C GLY A 32 -4.91 -9.59 -6.94
N GLY A 33 -4.76 -8.28 -7.06
CA GLY A 33 -5.75 -7.32 -6.58
C GLY A 33 -5.35 -5.88 -6.91
N PHE A 34 -6.15 -4.94 -6.44
CA PHE A 34 -5.87 -3.51 -6.57
C PHE A 34 -6.19 -2.79 -5.25
N GLY A 35 -5.49 -1.68 -5.01
CA GLY A 35 -5.76 -0.78 -3.89
C GLY A 35 -6.51 0.46 -4.36
N TYR A 36 -7.48 0.93 -3.57
CA TYR A 36 -8.26 2.12 -3.89
C TYR A 36 -8.33 3.06 -2.69
N GLY A 37 -7.95 4.32 -2.87
CA GLY A 37 -7.98 5.33 -1.81
C GLY A 37 -9.35 5.98 -1.73
N ILE A 38 -10.11 5.71 -0.67
CA ILE A 38 -11.48 6.21 -0.48
C ILE A 38 -11.52 7.74 -0.48
N GLU A 39 -10.56 8.37 0.19
CA GLU A 39 -10.47 9.83 0.28
C GLU A 39 -10.19 10.46 -1.09
N ARG A 40 -9.36 9.82 -1.91
CA ARG A 40 -9.09 10.26 -3.28
C ARG A 40 -10.27 10.02 -4.20
N PHE A 41 -10.99 8.93 -4.01
CA PHE A 41 -12.24 8.68 -4.72
C PHE A 41 -13.26 9.78 -4.42
N LEU A 42 -13.51 10.07 -3.14
CA LEU A 42 -14.43 11.11 -2.72
C LEU A 42 -14.00 12.49 -3.22
N MET A 43 -12.71 12.82 -3.14
CA MET A 43 -12.19 14.09 -3.65
C MET A 43 -12.50 14.27 -5.13
N ARG A 44 -12.34 13.22 -5.94
CA ARG A 44 -12.65 13.27 -7.38
C ARG A 44 -14.15 13.25 -7.64
N PHE A 45 -14.90 12.43 -6.90
CA PHE A 45 -16.35 12.29 -7.03
C PHE A 45 -17.08 13.60 -6.70
N LEU A 46 -16.62 14.31 -5.66
CA LEU A 46 -17.18 15.58 -5.20
C LEU A 46 -16.50 16.81 -5.81
N ASN A 47 -15.55 16.62 -6.74
CA ASN A 47 -14.76 17.69 -7.38
C ASN A 47 -14.09 18.66 -6.38
N LEU A 48 -13.57 18.12 -5.28
CA LEU A 48 -12.90 18.86 -4.23
C LEU A 48 -11.44 19.17 -4.62
N LYS A 49 -10.94 20.34 -4.22
CA LYS A 49 -9.59 20.79 -4.57
C LYS A 49 -8.51 20.22 -3.66
N ASN A 50 -8.88 19.78 -2.45
CA ASN A 50 -7.96 19.27 -1.46
C ASN A 50 -8.49 17.99 -0.79
N ILE A 51 -7.64 16.96 -0.69
CA ILE A 51 -7.98 15.69 -0.03
C ILE A 51 -8.38 15.86 1.45
N ARG A 52 -7.90 16.93 2.10
CA ARG A 52 -8.25 17.26 3.49
C ARG A 52 -9.73 17.56 3.67
N GLU A 53 -10.42 17.99 2.61
CA GLU A 53 -11.87 18.25 2.63
C GLU A 53 -12.68 16.94 2.70
N CYS A 54 -12.06 15.79 2.40
CA CYS A 54 -12.67 14.46 2.50
C CYS A 54 -12.40 13.75 3.84
N ILE A 55 -11.60 14.35 4.72
CA ILE A 55 -11.10 13.69 5.93
C ILE A 55 -11.51 14.52 7.16
N LEU A 56 -12.21 13.90 8.10
CA LEU A 56 -12.70 14.57 9.31
C LEU A 56 -11.55 15.14 10.18
N PHE A 57 -10.49 14.35 10.37
CA PHE A 57 -9.26 14.76 11.07
C PHE A 57 -8.04 14.53 10.19
N PRO A 58 -7.71 15.46 9.27
CA PRO A 58 -6.61 15.29 8.33
C PRO A 58 -5.27 15.07 9.04
N ARG A 59 -4.52 14.07 8.57
CA ARG A 59 -3.16 13.78 9.02
C ARG A 59 -2.15 14.15 7.94
N ASP A 60 -1.12 14.87 8.33
CA ASP A 60 0.03 15.17 7.49
C ASP A 60 1.30 15.35 8.35
N ARG A 61 2.45 15.56 7.71
CA ARG A 61 3.75 15.72 8.41
C ARG A 61 3.78 16.88 9.41
N LYS A 62 2.91 17.88 9.26
CA LYS A 62 2.79 19.10 10.09
C LYS A 62 1.58 19.06 11.04
N ARG A 63 0.53 18.28 10.75
CA ARG A 63 -0.70 18.16 11.56
C ARG A 63 -0.79 16.81 12.28
N LEU A 64 -0.37 16.81 13.54
CA LEU A 64 -0.40 15.65 14.44
C LEU A 64 -1.49 15.72 15.52
N ARG A 65 -2.23 16.82 15.61
CA ARG A 65 -3.37 16.97 16.53
C ARG A 65 -4.63 17.38 15.74
N PRO A 66 -5.83 17.00 16.21
CA PRO A 66 -7.08 17.53 15.67
C PRO A 66 -7.06 19.05 15.59
#